data_AF-A0A5C5UQI9-F1
#
_entry.id   AF-A0A5C5UQI9-F1
#
_cell.length_a   1.000
_cell.length_b   1.000
_cell.length_c   1.000
_cell.angle_alpha   90.00
_cell.angle_beta   90.00
_cell.angle_gamma   90.00
#
_symmetry.space_group_name_H-M   'P 1'
#
loop_
_entity.id
_entity.type
_entity.pdbx_description
1 polymer ?
#
loop_
_entity_poly.entity_id
_entity_poly.type
_entity_poly.pdbx_seq_one_letter_code
_entity_poly.pdbx_strand_id
1 'polypeptide(L)'
;MEKGTWFKKLFVLLLFMLLVFGNTVQAAGNGTTAGKASTSIEPADSKATAAAIAVKSVKMNKSSVTLLKGKTVTLSAKVSPSNATNKSLKWKSSNTKVAKVDSKGKVTAVGAGSAKITAASSNGKTAAAAIKVPYSKNLSAGTWKAGTHLPAGRYKITTNSYAGNLFITMKSYDRYVNEILAKSPKDGVTAVTTDIKKGDKIEILGLDKVQFTQVVSRVKSNTLHAGYWTVGKDIGAGRYKITTTDRMGNLFVSRGQSLLVNEILSAKKSDYSVTSVTTTLKNGDQIQLSGMNKVIFKKQ
;
A
#
# COMPACT_ATOMS: atom_id res chain seq x y z
N MET A 1 -58.25 -3.11 11.02
CA MET A 1 -58.74 -1.83 11.59
C MET A 1 -57.53 -1.18 12.25
N GLU A 2 -57.04 0.03 12.00
CA GLU A 2 -57.36 1.16 11.13
C GLU A 2 -56.07 2.00 10.97
N LYS A 3 -55.85 2.51 9.74
CA LYS A 3 -55.51 3.91 9.34
C LYS A 3 -54.48 4.71 10.17
N GLY A 4 -53.40 5.24 9.55
CA GLY A 4 -53.37 6.59 8.93
C GLY A 4 -52.84 7.62 9.97
N THR A 5 -51.97 8.61 9.75
CA THR A 5 -51.76 9.53 8.61
C THR A 5 -50.62 10.52 8.93
N TRP A 6 -49.94 11.00 7.86
CA TRP A 6 -49.39 12.38 7.63
C TRP A 6 -48.04 12.83 8.26
N PHE A 7 -47.16 13.62 7.62
CA PHE A 7 -47.20 14.40 6.36
C PHE A 7 -45.80 14.65 5.74
N LYS A 8 -45.79 14.83 4.41
CA LYS A 8 -44.66 15.26 3.55
C LYS A 8 -44.49 16.80 3.59
N LYS A 9 -43.28 17.31 3.32
CA LYS A 9 -42.95 18.33 2.28
C LYS A 9 -41.61 19.03 2.58
N LEU A 10 -40.67 18.97 1.63
CA LEU A 10 -39.88 20.15 1.29
C LEU A 10 -39.54 20.09 -0.20
N PHE A 11 -40.03 21.09 -0.92
CA PHE A 11 -39.91 21.33 -2.36
C PHE A 11 -39.08 22.60 -2.48
N VAL A 12 -37.96 22.60 -3.21
CA VAL A 12 -37.34 23.85 -3.68
C VAL A 12 -37.02 23.68 -5.16
N LEU A 13 -37.73 24.51 -5.92
CA LEU A 13 -37.74 24.70 -7.36
C LEU A 13 -36.67 25.76 -7.69
N LEU A 14 -35.83 25.53 -8.71
CA LEU A 14 -35.19 26.64 -9.42
C LEU A 14 -35.20 26.32 -10.91
N LEU A 15 -36.13 26.98 -11.61
CA LEU A 15 -36.31 26.98 -13.05
C LEU A 15 -35.84 28.35 -13.53
N PHE A 16 -34.84 28.44 -14.40
CA PHE A 16 -34.58 29.66 -15.17
C PHE A 16 -34.83 29.38 -16.65
N MET A 17 -35.67 30.23 -17.22
CA MET A 17 -36.38 30.13 -18.48
C MET A 17 -35.47 30.52 -19.66
N LEU A 18 -35.50 29.73 -20.73
CA LEU A 18 -35.06 30.14 -22.06
C LEU A 18 -36.07 31.14 -22.64
N LEU A 19 -35.58 32.21 -23.27
CA LEU A 19 -36.36 33.05 -24.18
C LEU A 19 -35.76 32.94 -25.58
N VAL A 20 -36.56 32.41 -26.52
CA VAL A 20 -36.37 32.48 -27.97
C VAL A 20 -37.67 32.98 -28.57
N PHE A 21 -37.63 34.12 -29.24
CA PHE A 21 -38.46 34.56 -30.38
C PHE A 21 -37.55 35.61 -31.09
N GLY A 22 -37.26 35.61 -32.39
CA GLY A 22 -38.01 35.16 -33.55
C GLY A 22 -38.55 36.39 -34.28
N ASN A 23 -37.88 36.87 -35.35
CA ASN A 23 -38.48 37.22 -36.64
C ASN A 23 -37.55 37.95 -37.64
N THR A 24 -37.33 37.25 -38.76
CA THR A 24 -37.42 37.62 -40.19
C THR A 24 -36.84 38.90 -40.81
N VAL A 25 -36.39 38.66 -42.04
CA VAL A 25 -35.62 39.44 -43.03
C VAL A 25 -36.49 40.46 -43.79
N GLN A 26 -35.89 41.58 -44.22
CA GLN A 26 -36.23 42.24 -45.49
C GLN A 26 -34.97 42.87 -46.09
N ALA A 27 -34.69 42.58 -47.36
CA ALA A 27 -33.64 43.19 -48.18
C ALA A 27 -34.22 44.27 -49.10
N ALA A 28 -33.44 45.32 -49.39
CA ALA A 28 -33.23 45.98 -50.69
C ALA A 28 -32.81 47.45 -50.51
N GLY A 29 -31.74 47.86 -51.19
CA GLY A 29 -31.28 49.25 -51.23
C GLY A 29 -29.98 49.40 -52.02
N ASN A 30 -30.14 49.66 -53.32
CA ASN A 30 -29.12 49.77 -54.36
C ASN A 30 -28.26 51.05 -54.21
N GLY A 31 -26.96 50.99 -54.50
CA GLY A 31 -26.08 52.16 -54.46
C GLY A 31 -24.70 51.90 -55.07
N THR A 32 -24.58 52.21 -56.36
CA THR A 32 -23.39 52.13 -57.20
C THR A 32 -22.43 53.29 -56.93
N THR A 33 -21.12 53.03 -56.74
CA THR A 33 -20.04 53.90 -57.25
C THR A 33 -18.77 53.08 -57.46
N ALA A 34 -18.21 53.21 -58.66
CA ALA A 34 -16.98 52.60 -59.13
C ALA A 34 -15.73 53.21 -58.47
N GLY A 35 -14.68 52.40 -58.28
CA GLY A 35 -13.39 52.90 -57.82
C GLY A 35 -12.29 51.84 -57.72
N LYS A 36 -11.48 51.76 -58.78
CA LYS A 36 -10.10 51.24 -58.87
C LYS A 36 -9.82 49.75 -58.59
N ALA A 37 -9.38 49.09 -59.65
CA ALA A 37 -8.51 47.93 -59.58
C ALA A 37 -7.21 48.27 -58.81
N SER A 38 -6.91 47.48 -57.79
CA SER A 38 -5.56 47.28 -57.30
C SER A 38 -5.36 45.78 -57.15
N THR A 39 -4.58 45.22 -58.07
CA THR A 39 -4.02 43.88 -57.97
C THR A 39 -3.02 43.83 -56.82
N SER A 40 -3.46 43.39 -55.65
CA SER A 40 -2.57 42.91 -54.59
C SER A 40 -2.61 41.40 -54.56
N ILE A 41 -1.58 40.78 -55.16
CA ILE A 41 -1.25 39.39 -54.88
C ILE A 41 -0.72 39.38 -53.44
N GLU A 42 -1.55 39.01 -52.47
CA GLU A 42 -1.02 38.61 -51.17
C GLU A 42 -0.19 37.33 -51.38
N PRO A 43 1.09 37.30 -50.98
CA PRO A 43 1.79 36.04 -50.92
C PRO A 43 1.05 35.16 -49.91
N ALA A 44 0.67 33.95 -50.32
CA ALA A 44 0.20 32.94 -49.39
C ALA A 44 1.28 32.77 -48.31
N ASP A 45 1.04 33.32 -47.13
CA ASP A 45 1.89 33.15 -45.96
C ASP A 45 1.70 31.70 -45.51
N SER A 46 2.37 30.77 -46.21
CA SER A 46 2.45 29.38 -45.79
C SER A 46 3.33 29.38 -44.55
N LYS A 47 2.70 29.65 -43.40
CA LYS A 47 3.28 29.43 -42.09
C LYS A 47 3.66 27.96 -42.02
N ALA A 48 4.89 27.65 -42.40
CA ALA A 48 5.45 26.31 -42.34
C ALA A 48 5.37 25.85 -40.89
N THR A 49 4.36 25.06 -40.57
CA THR A 49 4.24 24.43 -39.26
C THR A 49 5.41 23.48 -39.11
N ALA A 50 6.39 23.85 -38.27
CA ALA A 50 7.49 22.97 -37.91
C ALA A 50 6.94 21.58 -37.52
N ALA A 51 7.48 20.52 -38.12
CA ALA A 51 6.99 19.16 -37.94
C ALA A 51 6.99 18.77 -36.45
N ALA A 52 5.84 18.29 -35.96
CA ALA A 52 5.70 17.94 -34.55
C ALA A 52 6.63 16.79 -34.16
N ILE A 53 7.44 16.99 -33.12
CA ILE A 53 8.33 15.97 -32.58
C ILE A 53 7.50 15.03 -31.70
N ALA A 54 7.27 13.82 -32.21
CA ALA A 54 6.48 12.80 -31.55
C ALA A 54 7.18 12.21 -30.30
N VAL A 55 6.38 11.87 -29.29
CA VAL A 55 6.87 11.11 -28.12
C VAL A 55 7.25 9.70 -28.54
N LYS A 56 8.48 9.30 -28.24
CA LYS A 56 9.01 7.95 -28.49
C LYS A 56 8.82 7.02 -27.30
N SER A 57 8.99 7.54 -26.07
CA SER A 57 8.83 6.75 -24.84
C SER A 57 8.36 7.57 -23.64
N VAL A 58 7.80 6.86 -22.66
CA VAL A 58 7.43 7.37 -21.33
C VAL A 58 8.07 6.45 -20.29
N LYS A 59 8.72 6.99 -19.27
CA LYS A 59 9.36 6.22 -18.19
C LYS A 59 8.88 6.67 -16.83
N MET A 60 8.33 5.75 -16.04
CA MET A 60 7.87 6.00 -14.68
C MET A 60 9.05 6.03 -13.69
N ASN A 61 8.99 6.88 -12.67
CA ASN A 61 10.00 6.93 -11.60
C ASN A 61 10.00 5.70 -10.69
N LYS A 62 8.85 5.01 -10.57
CA LYS A 62 8.65 3.83 -9.72
C LYS A 62 7.84 2.77 -10.47
N SER A 63 8.22 1.51 -10.33
CA SER A 63 7.47 0.37 -10.90
C SER A 63 6.43 -0.19 -9.92
N SER A 64 6.62 -0.03 -8.61
CA SER A 64 5.70 -0.47 -7.58
C SER A 64 5.80 0.39 -6.31
N VAL A 65 4.68 0.62 -5.63
CA VAL A 65 4.62 1.30 -4.33
C VAL A 65 3.61 0.60 -3.43
N THR A 66 4.00 0.34 -2.17
CA THR A 66 3.06 -0.09 -1.12
C THR A 66 2.66 1.12 -0.29
N LEU A 67 1.36 1.33 -0.11
CA LEU A 67 0.81 2.45 0.64
C LEU A 67 -0.25 1.99 1.64
N LEU A 68 -0.22 2.53 2.86
CA LEU A 68 -1.34 2.36 3.78
C LEU A 68 -2.55 3.18 3.29
N LYS A 69 -3.77 2.69 3.58
CA LYS A 69 -5.02 3.38 3.25
C LYS A 69 -4.98 4.84 3.77
N GLY A 70 -5.44 5.76 2.94
CA GLY A 70 -5.46 7.21 3.22
C GLY A 70 -4.14 7.93 2.98
N LYS A 71 -3.03 7.22 2.79
CA LYS A 71 -1.75 7.86 2.43
C LYS A 71 -1.73 8.21 0.95
N THR A 72 -0.76 9.07 0.59
CA THR A 72 -0.56 9.52 -0.79
C THR A 72 0.90 9.38 -1.24
N VAL A 73 1.11 9.25 -2.54
CA VAL A 73 2.44 9.32 -3.18
C VAL A 73 2.31 10.03 -4.53
N THR A 74 3.28 10.84 -4.89
CA THR A 74 3.35 11.42 -6.23
C THR A 74 4.21 10.53 -7.13
N LEU A 75 3.62 10.08 -8.23
CA LEU A 75 4.34 9.42 -9.32
C LEU A 75 4.72 10.47 -10.37
N SER A 76 5.89 10.31 -10.97
CA SER A 76 6.34 11.15 -12.08
C SER A 76 6.75 10.27 -13.25
N ALA A 77 6.50 10.78 -14.47
CA ALA A 77 6.82 10.08 -15.69
C ALA A 77 7.59 11.01 -16.64
N LYS A 78 8.74 10.56 -17.13
CA LYS A 78 9.61 11.29 -18.05
C LYS A 78 9.27 10.92 -19.49
N VAL A 79 8.96 11.91 -20.31
CA VAL A 79 8.73 11.79 -21.76
C VAL A 79 10.06 11.89 -22.51
N SER A 80 10.24 11.11 -23.58
CA SER A 80 11.39 11.23 -24.48
C SER A 80 10.97 11.19 -25.95
N PRO A 81 11.60 11.98 -26.85
CA PRO A 81 12.70 12.90 -26.56
C PRO A 81 12.25 14.13 -25.74
N SER A 82 13.18 14.82 -25.09
CA SER A 82 12.88 15.97 -24.20
C SER A 82 12.28 17.17 -24.93
N ASN A 83 12.56 17.28 -26.23
CA ASN A 83 12.03 18.28 -27.16
C ASN A 83 10.74 17.83 -27.87
N ALA A 84 10.07 16.75 -27.44
CA ALA A 84 8.76 16.38 -27.96
C ALA A 84 7.78 17.55 -27.86
N THR A 85 7.03 17.81 -28.94
CA THR A 85 6.15 18.98 -29.05
C THR A 85 5.00 18.94 -28.04
N ASN A 86 4.42 17.76 -27.80
CA ASN A 86 3.40 17.55 -26.78
C ASN A 86 3.88 16.55 -25.72
N LYS A 87 4.18 17.06 -24.51
CA LYS A 87 4.66 16.27 -23.35
C LYS A 87 3.56 15.98 -22.32
N SER A 88 2.31 16.33 -22.62
CA SER A 88 1.19 16.08 -21.70
C SER A 88 0.98 14.58 -21.48
N LEU A 89 0.60 14.23 -20.25
CA LEU A 89 0.32 12.86 -19.86
C LEU A 89 -1.07 12.78 -19.24
N LYS A 90 -1.85 11.79 -19.67
CA LYS A 90 -3.12 11.40 -19.06
C LYS A 90 -2.87 10.27 -18.06
N TRP A 91 -3.37 10.44 -16.84
CA TRP A 91 -3.25 9.45 -15.78
C TRP A 91 -4.54 8.65 -15.61
N LYS A 92 -4.42 7.34 -15.41
CA LYS A 92 -5.55 6.45 -15.10
C LYS A 92 -5.20 5.42 -14.05
N SER A 93 -6.19 5.02 -13.26
CA SER A 93 -6.11 3.87 -12.36
C SER A 93 -6.92 2.70 -12.91
N SER A 94 -6.39 1.49 -12.80
CA SER A 94 -7.15 0.27 -13.12
C SER A 94 -8.24 -0.06 -12.09
N ASN A 95 -8.15 0.48 -10.88
CA ASN A 95 -9.14 0.24 -9.81
C ASN A 95 -9.17 1.41 -8.82
N THR A 96 -10.15 2.30 -9.00
CA THR A 96 -10.34 3.50 -8.17
C THR A 96 -10.84 3.21 -6.75
N LYS A 97 -11.36 2.00 -6.49
CA LYS A 97 -11.70 1.54 -5.13
C LYS A 97 -10.45 1.20 -4.31
N VAL A 98 -9.32 0.93 -4.98
CA VAL A 98 -8.02 0.64 -4.34
C VAL A 98 -7.12 1.88 -4.34
N ALA A 99 -6.94 2.53 -5.49
CA ALA A 99 -6.11 3.74 -5.59
C ALA A 99 -6.66 4.71 -6.64
N LYS A 100 -6.74 6.00 -6.29
CA LYS A 100 -7.09 7.09 -7.21
C LYS A 100 -5.82 7.86 -7.59
N VAL A 101 -5.78 8.41 -8.80
CA VAL A 101 -4.69 9.27 -9.27
C VAL A 101 -5.29 10.54 -9.86
N ASP A 102 -4.71 11.69 -9.57
CA ASP A 102 -5.10 12.98 -10.16
C ASP A 102 -4.32 13.30 -11.44
N SER A 103 -4.63 14.44 -12.08
CA SER A 103 -3.95 14.88 -13.31
C SER A 103 -2.45 15.19 -13.13
N LYS A 104 -1.98 15.39 -11.90
CA LYS A 104 -0.59 15.67 -11.55
C LYS A 104 0.18 14.41 -11.13
N GLY A 105 -0.44 13.23 -11.19
CA GLY A 105 0.17 11.97 -10.79
C GLY A 105 0.19 11.72 -9.28
N LYS A 106 -0.56 12.51 -8.49
CA LYS A 106 -0.73 12.25 -7.05
C LYS A 106 -1.70 11.08 -6.87
N VAL A 107 -1.18 9.99 -6.33
CA VAL A 107 -1.92 8.77 -6.04
C VAL A 107 -2.37 8.78 -4.58
N THR A 108 -3.65 8.47 -4.34
CA THR A 108 -4.24 8.30 -3.01
C THR A 108 -4.72 6.86 -2.83
N ALA A 109 -4.29 6.19 -1.75
CA ALA A 109 -4.74 4.85 -1.41
C ALA A 109 -6.13 4.87 -0.76
N VAL A 110 -7.09 4.15 -1.33
CA VAL A 110 -8.51 4.18 -0.95
C VAL A 110 -8.94 2.93 -0.20
N GLY A 111 -8.53 1.75 -0.68
CA GLY A 111 -8.98 0.46 -0.16
C GLY A 111 -7.93 -0.62 -0.37
N ALA A 112 -8.00 -1.69 0.43
CA ALA A 112 -7.05 -2.79 0.32
C ALA A 112 -7.14 -3.48 -1.05
N GLY A 113 -5.99 -3.91 -1.58
CA GLY A 113 -5.88 -4.57 -2.87
C GLY A 113 -4.72 -4.07 -3.71
N SER A 114 -4.79 -4.27 -5.03
CA SER A 114 -3.82 -3.72 -5.97
C SER A 114 -4.48 -2.97 -7.13
N ALA A 115 -3.83 -1.88 -7.57
CA ALA A 115 -4.24 -1.09 -8.72
C ALA A 115 -3.01 -0.73 -9.57
N LYS A 116 -3.15 -0.71 -10.89
CA LYS A 116 -2.13 -0.24 -11.82
C LYS A 116 -2.42 1.22 -12.18
N ILE A 117 -1.48 2.11 -11.89
CA ILE A 117 -1.53 3.52 -12.29
C ILE A 117 -0.75 3.65 -13.59
N THR A 118 -1.38 4.21 -14.62
CA THR A 118 -0.80 4.36 -15.97
C THR A 118 -0.74 5.83 -16.35
N ALA A 119 0.41 6.29 -16.82
CA ALA A 119 0.58 7.56 -17.52
C ALA A 119 0.65 7.29 -19.03
N ALA A 120 -0.12 8.02 -19.82
CA ALA A 120 -0.20 7.87 -21.28
C ALA A 120 0.02 9.20 -21.99
N SER A 121 0.90 9.24 -23.00
CA SER A 121 1.04 10.38 -23.90
C SER A 121 -0.13 10.45 -24.89
N SER A 122 -0.31 11.60 -25.55
CA SER A 122 -1.35 11.81 -26.57
C SER A 122 -1.26 10.83 -27.75
N ASN A 123 -0.05 10.38 -28.08
CA ASN A 123 0.20 9.40 -29.14
C ASN A 123 0.31 7.93 -28.64
N GLY A 124 -0.21 7.64 -27.44
CA GLY A 124 -0.40 6.26 -26.96
C GLY A 124 0.80 5.59 -26.30
N LYS A 125 1.93 6.27 -26.10
CA LYS A 125 3.06 5.72 -25.32
C LYS A 125 2.69 5.71 -23.84
N THR A 126 3.03 4.63 -23.12
CA THR A 126 2.62 4.47 -21.72
C THR A 126 3.73 4.03 -20.79
N ALA A 127 3.58 4.37 -19.52
CA ALA A 127 4.34 3.80 -18.41
C ALA A 127 3.41 3.53 -17.24
N ALA A 128 3.74 2.56 -16.39
CA ALA A 128 2.87 2.18 -15.29
C ALA A 128 3.61 1.85 -14.00
N ALA A 129 2.90 2.03 -12.88
CA ALA A 129 3.31 1.63 -11.54
C ALA A 129 2.21 0.79 -10.88
N ALA A 130 2.60 -0.29 -10.20
CA ALA A 130 1.69 -1.04 -9.33
C ALA A 130 1.55 -0.34 -7.97
N ILE A 131 0.33 -0.15 -7.51
CA ILE A 131 0.01 0.31 -6.16
C ILE A 131 -0.54 -0.89 -5.40
N LYS A 132 0.01 -1.15 -4.22
CA LYS A 132 -0.43 -2.20 -3.30
C LYS A 132 -0.89 -1.54 -2.01
N VAL A 133 -2.11 -1.79 -1.62
CA VAL A 133 -2.68 -1.28 -0.37
C VAL A 133 -2.92 -2.47 0.55
N PRO A 134 -2.15 -2.62 1.63
CA PRO A 134 -2.37 -3.71 2.58
C PRO A 134 -3.75 -3.66 3.22
N TYR A 135 -4.34 -4.82 3.47
CA TYR A 135 -5.45 -4.91 4.41
C TYR A 135 -4.97 -4.50 5.81
N SER A 136 -5.77 -3.71 6.52
CA SER A 136 -5.51 -3.36 7.90
C SER A 136 -6.81 -3.34 8.71
N LYS A 137 -6.76 -3.85 9.93
CA LYS A 137 -7.89 -3.90 10.87
C LYS A 137 -7.38 -3.65 12.28
N ASN A 138 -8.12 -2.83 13.03
CA ASN A 138 -7.92 -2.74 14.47
C ASN A 138 -8.90 -3.69 15.16
N LEU A 139 -8.40 -4.42 16.15
CA LEU A 139 -9.18 -5.23 17.08
C LEU A 139 -8.84 -4.75 18.50
N SER A 140 -9.83 -4.75 19.39
CA SER A 140 -9.66 -4.45 20.81
C SER A 140 -9.57 -5.74 21.61
N ALA A 141 -9.47 -5.63 22.93
CA ALA A 141 -9.57 -6.75 23.86
C ALA A 141 -10.82 -7.61 23.56
N GLY A 142 -10.65 -8.93 23.64
CA GLY A 142 -11.67 -9.92 23.30
C GLY A 142 -11.10 -11.15 22.58
N THR A 143 -12.02 -12.05 22.22
CA THR A 143 -11.72 -13.26 21.44
C THR A 143 -12.20 -13.07 20.01
N TRP A 144 -11.29 -13.32 19.06
CA TRP A 144 -11.51 -13.15 17.64
C TRP A 144 -11.14 -14.42 16.90
N LYS A 145 -11.66 -14.53 15.67
CA LYS A 145 -11.46 -15.68 14.79
C LYS A 145 -11.07 -15.24 13.40
N ALA A 146 -9.93 -15.73 12.92
CA ALA A 146 -9.48 -15.51 11.55
C ALA A 146 -10.40 -16.21 10.55
N GLY A 147 -10.67 -15.54 9.42
CA GLY A 147 -11.71 -15.88 8.45
C GLY A 147 -13.07 -15.25 8.73
N THR A 148 -13.37 -14.89 9.98
CA THR A 148 -14.61 -14.20 10.36
C THR A 148 -14.35 -12.71 10.61
N HIS A 149 -13.35 -12.39 11.44
CA HIS A 149 -13.10 -11.03 11.91
C HIS A 149 -11.95 -10.32 11.18
N LEU A 150 -11.04 -11.11 10.60
CA LEU A 150 -9.95 -10.68 9.73
C LEU A 150 -9.69 -11.80 8.70
N PRO A 151 -9.26 -11.51 7.47
CA PRO A 151 -8.90 -12.54 6.51
C PRO A 151 -7.65 -13.32 6.95
N ALA A 152 -7.44 -14.50 6.39
CA ALA A 152 -6.18 -15.22 6.57
C ALA A 152 -5.05 -14.48 5.83
N GLY A 153 -3.84 -14.54 6.37
CA GLY A 153 -2.67 -13.90 5.77
C GLY A 153 -1.52 -13.70 6.74
N ARG A 154 -0.45 -13.09 6.24
CA ARG A 154 0.69 -12.66 7.06
C ARG A 154 0.42 -11.28 7.62
N TYR A 155 0.57 -11.12 8.93
CA TYR A 155 0.32 -9.85 9.60
C TYR A 155 1.56 -9.38 10.35
N LYS A 156 1.84 -8.08 10.24
CA LYS A 156 2.58 -7.34 11.26
C LYS A 156 1.54 -6.75 12.21
N ILE A 157 1.67 -7.10 13.48
CA ILE A 157 0.72 -6.80 14.54
C ILE A 157 1.41 -5.82 15.49
N THR A 158 0.79 -4.67 15.74
CA THR A 158 1.33 -3.62 16.60
C THR A 158 0.24 -3.04 17.49
N THR A 159 0.61 -2.31 18.53
CA THR A 159 -0.34 -1.55 19.36
C THR A 159 0.21 -0.17 19.69
N ASN A 160 -0.69 0.76 19.97
CA ASN A 160 -0.36 2.04 20.61
C ASN A 160 -0.80 2.08 22.09
N SER A 161 -1.41 1.00 22.60
CA SER A 161 -1.74 0.84 24.01
C SER A 161 -0.47 0.59 24.83
N TYR A 162 -0.53 0.74 26.16
CA TYR A 162 0.63 0.62 27.05
C TYR A 162 1.30 -0.75 26.93
N ALA A 163 0.65 -1.79 27.46
CA ALA A 163 1.05 -3.20 27.31
C ALA A 163 -0.17 -4.09 27.56
N GLY A 164 -0.15 -5.29 26.99
CA GLY A 164 -1.15 -6.33 27.23
C GLY A 164 -0.85 -7.58 26.43
N ASN A 165 -1.67 -8.60 26.61
CA ASN A 165 -1.37 -9.92 26.07
C ASN A 165 -2.00 -10.13 24.69
N LEU A 166 -1.19 -10.66 23.77
CA LEU A 166 -1.62 -11.15 22.47
C LEU A 166 -1.38 -12.65 22.43
N PHE A 167 -2.47 -13.42 22.35
CA PHE A 167 -2.43 -14.85 22.09
C PHE A 167 -2.99 -15.16 20.71
N ILE A 168 -2.32 -16.05 19.98
CA ILE A 168 -2.86 -16.60 18.72
C ILE A 168 -2.68 -18.10 18.75
N THR A 169 -3.78 -18.84 18.92
CA THR A 169 -3.80 -20.30 18.89
C THR A 169 -4.05 -20.78 17.46
N MET A 170 -3.08 -21.49 16.89
CA MET A 170 -3.20 -22.05 15.54
C MET A 170 -3.75 -23.48 15.60
N LYS A 171 -4.50 -23.90 14.57
CA LYS A 171 -5.16 -25.22 14.55
C LYS A 171 -4.22 -26.43 14.68
N SER A 172 -2.94 -26.30 14.34
CA SER A 172 -1.90 -27.27 14.69
C SER A 172 -1.26 -26.81 16.00
N TYR A 173 -1.33 -27.61 17.06
CA TYR A 173 -0.85 -27.28 18.41
C TYR A 173 0.63 -26.81 18.48
N ASP A 174 1.39 -26.95 17.39
CA ASP A 174 2.82 -26.64 17.30
C ASP A 174 3.19 -25.14 17.14
N ARG A 175 2.21 -24.25 16.92
CA ARG A 175 2.50 -22.81 16.80
C ARG A 175 1.49 -21.97 17.58
N TYR A 176 1.98 -21.17 18.51
CA TYR A 176 1.18 -20.19 19.22
C TYR A 176 1.96 -18.89 19.40
N VAL A 177 1.29 -17.76 19.15
CA VAL A 177 1.82 -16.47 19.62
C VAL A 177 1.40 -16.34 21.08
N ASN A 178 2.35 -16.00 21.94
CA ASN A 178 2.13 -15.62 23.33
C ASN A 178 3.12 -14.49 23.64
N GLU A 179 2.65 -13.25 23.51
CA GLU A 179 3.51 -12.09 23.66
C GLU A 179 2.82 -11.01 24.49
N ILE A 180 3.60 -10.34 25.33
CA ILE A 180 3.23 -9.04 25.88
C ILE A 180 3.49 -8.00 24.79
N LEU A 181 2.43 -7.57 24.11
CA LEU A 181 2.49 -6.54 23.07
C LEU A 181 2.34 -5.15 23.70
N ALA A 182 3.20 -4.22 23.32
CA ALA A 182 3.26 -2.88 23.91
C ALA A 182 3.59 -1.80 22.89
N LYS A 183 3.26 -0.53 23.18
CA LYS A 183 3.73 0.61 22.38
C LYS A 183 5.24 0.85 22.50
N SER A 184 5.83 0.42 23.61
CA SER A 184 7.21 0.74 24.00
C SER A 184 8.02 -0.54 24.25
N PRO A 185 9.29 -0.58 23.81
CA PRO A 185 10.16 -1.74 23.97
C PRO A 185 10.61 -1.96 25.42
N LYS A 186 10.27 -1.07 26.37
CA LYS A 186 10.50 -1.28 27.80
C LYS A 186 9.46 -2.20 28.42
N ASP A 187 8.23 -2.15 27.91
CA ASP A 187 7.06 -2.79 28.53
C ASP A 187 6.72 -4.12 27.85
N GLY A 188 6.98 -4.24 26.54
CA GLY A 188 6.69 -5.46 25.78
C GLY A 188 7.33 -5.47 24.39
N VAL A 189 7.03 -6.49 23.60
CA VAL A 189 7.38 -6.46 22.18
C VAL A 189 6.50 -5.44 21.48
N THR A 190 7.08 -4.66 20.58
CA THR A 190 6.43 -3.56 19.85
C THR A 190 5.77 -4.02 18.55
N ALA A 191 6.17 -5.20 18.08
CA ALA A 191 5.58 -5.83 16.92
C ALA A 191 5.71 -7.36 16.99
N VAL A 192 4.66 -8.04 16.49
CA VAL A 192 4.69 -9.47 16.20
C VAL A 192 4.42 -9.68 14.72
N THR A 193 5.24 -10.47 14.02
CA THR A 193 4.97 -10.86 12.62
C THR A 193 4.68 -12.36 12.54
N THR A 194 3.51 -12.73 12.03
CA THR A 194 3.15 -14.15 11.90
C THR A 194 2.17 -14.41 10.75
N ASP A 195 2.11 -15.65 10.27
CA ASP A 195 1.09 -16.13 9.35
C ASP A 195 -0.13 -16.63 10.15
N ILE A 196 -1.28 -15.98 9.95
CA ILE A 196 -2.57 -16.35 10.55
C ILE A 196 -3.41 -17.08 9.50
N LYS A 197 -3.86 -18.29 9.81
CA LYS A 197 -4.69 -19.14 8.94
C LYS A 197 -6.18 -19.00 9.28
N LYS A 198 -7.04 -19.35 8.33
CA LYS A 198 -8.49 -19.39 8.55
C LYS A 198 -8.82 -20.34 9.71
N GLY A 199 -9.56 -19.84 10.68
CA GLY A 199 -9.97 -20.59 11.87
C GLY A 199 -9.04 -20.46 13.07
N ASP A 200 -7.87 -19.82 12.95
CA ASP A 200 -7.02 -19.53 14.11
C ASP A 200 -7.77 -18.60 15.08
N LYS A 201 -7.60 -18.87 16.39
CA LYS A 201 -8.16 -18.07 17.48
C LYS A 201 -7.17 -16.97 17.84
N ILE A 202 -7.66 -15.76 18.06
CA ILE A 202 -6.87 -14.60 18.48
C ILE A 202 -7.50 -14.08 19.76
N GLU A 203 -6.71 -13.96 20.82
CA GLU A 203 -7.15 -13.40 22.09
C GLU A 203 -6.30 -12.18 22.41
N ILE A 204 -6.99 -11.09 22.75
CA ILE A 204 -6.38 -9.81 23.08
C ILE A 204 -6.85 -9.46 24.48
N LEU A 205 -5.91 -9.21 25.40
CA LEU A 205 -6.22 -8.86 26.78
C LEU A 205 -5.47 -7.59 27.16
N GLY A 206 -6.15 -6.62 27.78
CA GLY A 206 -5.55 -5.37 28.23
C GLY A 206 -5.11 -4.40 27.13
N LEU A 207 -5.60 -4.56 25.89
CA LEU A 207 -5.25 -3.69 24.76
C LEU A 207 -6.50 -3.15 24.07
N ASP A 208 -6.68 -1.83 24.07
CA ASP A 208 -7.82 -1.18 23.40
C ASP A 208 -7.71 -1.20 21.88
N LYS A 209 -6.48 -1.24 21.36
CA LYS A 209 -6.21 -1.11 19.93
C LYS A 209 -4.99 -1.90 19.49
N VAL A 210 -5.24 -3.06 18.91
CA VAL A 210 -4.23 -3.88 18.22
C VAL A 210 -4.45 -3.76 16.72
N GLN A 211 -3.46 -3.23 16.02
CA GLN A 211 -3.48 -3.06 14.59
C GLN A 211 -2.87 -4.28 13.89
N PHE A 212 -3.68 -4.98 13.12
CA PHE A 212 -3.27 -6.05 12.22
C PHE A 212 -3.08 -5.46 10.83
N THR A 213 -1.84 -5.36 10.36
CA THR A 213 -1.54 -4.88 9.00
C THR A 213 -0.92 -6.00 8.17
N GLN A 214 -1.56 -6.32 7.03
CA GLN A 214 -1.13 -7.42 6.19
C GLN A 214 0.23 -7.12 5.55
N VAL A 215 1.14 -8.09 5.55
CA VAL A 215 2.45 -7.97 4.92
C VAL A 215 2.32 -8.36 3.45
N VAL A 216 2.31 -7.37 2.56
CA VAL A 216 2.11 -7.58 1.10
C VAL A 216 3.39 -7.94 0.33
N SER A 217 4.55 -7.80 0.97
CA SER A 217 5.85 -8.19 0.41
C SER A 217 6.76 -8.63 1.54
N ARG A 218 7.33 -9.83 1.43
CA ARG A 218 8.38 -10.29 2.36
C ARG A 218 9.69 -9.64 1.93
N VAL A 219 10.23 -8.80 2.80
CA VAL A 219 11.55 -8.20 2.61
C VAL A 219 12.54 -9.08 3.34
N LYS A 220 13.63 -9.47 2.66
CA LYS A 220 14.73 -10.16 3.33
C LYS A 220 15.39 -9.20 4.31
N SER A 221 15.31 -9.49 5.59
CA SER A 221 15.93 -8.69 6.64
C SER A 221 16.98 -9.52 7.38
N ASN A 222 18.09 -8.88 7.74
CA ASN A 222 19.08 -9.43 8.68
C ASN A 222 18.78 -9.01 10.12
N THR A 223 17.65 -8.36 10.37
CA THR A 223 17.17 -8.01 11.70
C THR A 223 15.69 -8.32 11.80
N LEU A 224 15.36 -9.25 12.69
CA LEU A 224 14.01 -9.75 12.92
C LEU A 224 13.54 -9.33 14.32
N HIS A 225 12.25 -9.51 14.56
CA HIS A 225 11.60 -9.23 15.85
C HIS A 225 10.70 -10.41 16.22
N ALA A 226 10.00 -10.33 17.35
CA ALA A 226 9.10 -11.37 17.81
C ALA A 226 8.12 -11.83 16.73
N GLY A 227 7.86 -13.14 16.69
CA GLY A 227 7.02 -13.79 15.70
C GLY A 227 7.68 -14.98 15.01
N TYR A 228 7.10 -15.35 13.87
CA TYR A 228 7.43 -16.56 13.11
C TYR A 228 7.94 -16.22 11.71
N TRP A 229 9.14 -16.69 11.39
CA TRP A 229 9.85 -16.38 10.15
C TRP A 229 10.25 -17.65 9.41
N THR A 230 10.30 -17.57 8.08
CA THR A 230 10.69 -18.68 7.23
C THR A 230 11.95 -18.32 6.45
N VAL A 231 13.01 -19.11 6.59
CA VAL A 231 14.25 -18.96 5.82
C VAL A 231 13.98 -19.22 4.35
N GLY A 232 14.58 -18.40 3.49
CA GLY A 232 14.32 -18.31 2.05
C GLY A 232 13.21 -17.31 1.69
N LYS A 233 12.26 -17.06 2.61
CA LYS A 233 11.16 -16.10 2.42
C LYS A 233 11.41 -14.76 3.11
N ASP A 234 11.77 -14.80 4.39
CA ASP A 234 11.92 -13.61 5.24
C ASP A 234 13.38 -13.26 5.56
N ILE A 235 14.27 -14.25 5.50
CA ILE A 235 15.72 -14.12 5.64
C ILE A 235 16.40 -15.08 4.65
N GLY A 236 17.59 -14.74 4.15
CA GLY A 236 18.34 -15.64 3.27
C GLY A 236 18.85 -16.89 4.01
N ALA A 237 19.10 -17.98 3.28
CA ALA A 237 19.91 -19.08 3.80
C ALA A 237 21.37 -18.65 3.99
N GLY A 238 22.08 -19.35 4.88
CA GLY A 238 23.49 -19.10 5.17
C GLY A 238 23.89 -19.47 6.60
N ARG A 239 25.17 -19.32 6.90
CA ARG A 239 25.70 -19.40 8.26
C ARG A 239 25.58 -18.03 8.92
N TYR A 240 25.06 -18.00 10.15
CA TYR A 240 24.78 -16.78 10.87
C TYR A 240 25.31 -16.85 12.29
N LYS A 241 25.87 -15.72 12.76
CA LYS A 241 25.98 -15.38 14.17
C LYS A 241 24.77 -14.53 14.54
N ILE A 242 23.93 -15.07 15.41
CA ILE A 242 22.66 -14.49 15.85
C ILE A 242 22.88 -13.83 17.21
N THR A 243 22.52 -12.57 17.34
CA THR A 243 22.64 -11.79 18.59
C THR A 243 21.39 -10.96 18.84
N THR A 244 21.24 -10.43 20.06
CA THR A 244 20.25 -9.40 20.37
C THR A 244 20.90 -8.24 21.10
N THR A 245 20.35 -7.04 20.93
CA THR A 245 20.65 -5.87 21.77
C THR A 245 19.47 -5.52 22.68
N ASP A 246 18.48 -6.40 22.75
CA ASP A 246 17.24 -6.21 23.48
C ASP A 246 17.29 -6.98 24.81
N ARG A 247 16.14 -7.01 25.49
CA ARG A 247 15.86 -7.90 26.60
C ARG A 247 16.09 -9.37 26.25
N MET A 248 16.10 -10.19 27.29
CA MET A 248 16.14 -11.64 27.16
C MET A 248 14.88 -12.19 26.50
N GLY A 249 15.03 -13.17 25.62
CA GLY A 249 13.92 -13.88 25.01
C GLY A 249 14.34 -15.15 24.30
N ASN A 250 13.36 -15.88 23.76
CA ASN A 250 13.61 -17.21 23.21
C ASN A 250 13.89 -17.16 21.71
N LEU A 251 14.89 -17.92 21.28
CA LEU A 251 15.23 -18.21 19.90
C LEU A 251 15.06 -19.71 19.66
N PHE A 252 14.09 -20.06 18.83
CA PHE A 252 13.95 -21.42 18.32
C PHE A 252 14.18 -21.45 16.81
N VAL A 253 14.89 -22.47 16.34
CA VAL A 253 15.02 -22.76 14.91
C VAL A 253 14.70 -24.23 14.70
N SER A 254 13.80 -24.54 13.77
CA SER A 254 13.45 -25.91 13.42
C SER A 254 13.55 -26.18 11.92
N ARG A 255 13.79 -27.45 11.59
CA ARG A 255 13.78 -27.98 10.22
C ARG A 255 12.93 -29.24 10.21
N GLY A 256 11.74 -29.14 9.64
CA GLY A 256 10.74 -30.20 9.80
C GLY A 256 10.39 -30.36 11.28
N GLN A 257 10.49 -31.58 11.79
CA GLN A 257 10.27 -31.90 13.21
C GLN A 257 11.53 -31.73 14.08
N SER A 258 12.71 -31.51 13.48
CA SER A 258 13.96 -31.38 14.22
C SER A 258 14.15 -29.96 14.76
N LEU A 259 14.42 -29.86 16.06
CA LEU A 259 14.82 -28.62 16.73
C LEU A 259 16.34 -28.43 16.57
N LEU A 260 16.74 -27.36 15.89
CA LEU A 260 18.14 -27.04 15.58
C LEU A 260 18.75 -26.05 16.58
N VAL A 261 17.94 -25.14 17.10
CA VAL A 261 18.32 -24.14 18.11
C VAL A 261 17.18 -24.05 19.10
N ASN A 262 17.51 -24.06 20.38
CA ASN A 262 16.61 -23.87 21.51
C ASN A 262 17.35 -23.09 22.59
N GLU A 263 17.39 -21.77 22.44
CA GLU A 263 18.25 -20.93 23.25
C GLU A 263 17.50 -19.73 23.79
N ILE A 264 17.82 -19.36 25.03
CA ILE A 264 17.46 -18.07 25.59
C ILE A 264 18.57 -17.09 25.21
N LEU A 265 18.24 -16.10 24.38
CA LEU A 265 19.16 -15.11 23.88
C LEU A 265 19.01 -13.79 24.65
N SER A 266 20.11 -13.17 25.03
CA SER A 266 20.12 -11.87 25.73
C SER A 266 21.32 -11.01 25.32
N ALA A 267 21.22 -9.69 25.53
CA ALA A 267 22.34 -8.78 25.23
C ALA A 267 23.54 -8.96 26.18
N LYS A 268 23.30 -9.44 27.41
CA LYS A 268 24.33 -9.72 28.43
C LYS A 268 24.16 -11.14 28.93
N LYS A 269 25.27 -11.82 29.22
CA LYS A 269 25.26 -13.20 29.72
C LYS A 269 24.54 -13.26 31.08
N SER A 270 23.72 -14.29 31.25
CA SER A 270 23.14 -14.70 32.54
C SER A 270 23.38 -16.20 32.73
N ASP A 271 22.97 -16.75 33.86
CA ASP A 271 23.11 -18.19 34.16
C ASP A 271 22.28 -19.08 33.21
N TYR A 272 21.26 -18.52 32.57
CA TYR A 272 20.30 -19.26 31.74
C TYR A 272 20.29 -18.81 30.28
N SER A 273 21.18 -17.90 29.88
CA SER A 273 21.15 -17.31 28.55
C SER A 273 22.51 -17.22 27.86
N VAL A 274 22.46 -17.28 26.54
CA VAL A 274 23.61 -17.04 25.66
C VAL A 274 23.56 -15.63 25.08
N THR A 275 24.73 -15.05 24.81
CA THR A 275 24.82 -13.75 24.14
C THR A 275 24.82 -13.86 22.61
N SER A 276 25.10 -15.05 22.10
CA SER A 276 25.04 -15.32 20.66
C SER A 276 24.86 -16.80 20.36
N VAL A 277 24.23 -17.10 19.21
CA VAL A 277 24.12 -18.45 18.65
C VAL A 277 24.73 -18.45 17.25
N THR A 278 25.57 -19.43 16.93
CA THR A 278 26.05 -19.63 15.55
C THR A 278 25.40 -20.85 14.96
N THR A 279 24.65 -20.68 13.86
CA THR A 279 23.96 -21.80 13.20
C THR A 279 23.90 -21.62 11.69
N THR A 280 23.65 -22.72 10.97
CA THR A 280 23.47 -22.73 9.52
C THR A 280 22.00 -22.90 9.17
N LEU A 281 21.43 -21.86 8.58
CA LEU A 281 20.04 -21.79 8.16
C LEU A 281 19.89 -22.21 6.69
N LYS A 282 18.96 -23.13 6.42
CA LYS A 282 18.59 -23.60 5.09
C LYS A 282 17.19 -23.10 4.71
N ASN A 283 16.93 -22.97 3.40
CA ASN A 283 15.59 -22.59 2.93
C ASN A 283 14.54 -23.56 3.49
N GLY A 284 13.44 -23.02 4.01
CA GLY A 284 12.37 -23.80 4.64
C GLY A 284 12.49 -23.92 6.17
N ASP A 285 13.66 -23.67 6.76
CA ASP A 285 13.80 -23.61 8.21
C ASP A 285 12.85 -22.56 8.81
N GLN A 286 12.24 -22.90 9.95
CA GLN A 286 11.35 -22.01 10.69
C GLN A 286 12.12 -21.38 11.85
N ILE A 287 11.95 -20.08 12.04
CA ILE A 287 12.53 -19.33 13.15
C ILE A 287 11.38 -18.79 13.97
N GLN A 288 11.38 -19.07 15.26
CA GLN A 288 10.48 -18.44 16.24
C GLN A 288 11.30 -17.56 17.17
N LEU A 289 10.89 -16.30 17.27
CA LEU A 289 11.47 -15.32 18.18
C LEU A 289 10.37 -14.89 19.15
N SER A 290 10.66 -14.89 20.44
CA SER A 290 9.70 -14.48 21.47
C SER A 290 10.35 -13.53 22.47
N GLY A 291 9.60 -12.52 22.93
CA GLY A 291 10.07 -11.56 23.92
C GLY A 291 11.08 -10.53 23.41
N MET A 292 11.48 -10.54 22.13
CA MET A 292 12.52 -9.66 21.58
C MET A 292 12.00 -8.78 20.44
N ASN A 293 12.26 -7.47 20.50
CA ASN A 293 12.02 -6.51 19.42
C ASN A 293 13.11 -6.51 18.34
N LYS A 294 14.32 -6.98 18.67
CA LYS A 294 15.46 -6.89 17.77
C LYS A 294 16.41 -8.06 17.92
N VAL A 295 16.47 -8.90 16.89
CA VAL A 295 17.41 -10.04 16.78
C VAL A 295 18.17 -9.90 15.47
N ILE A 296 19.49 -9.82 15.57
CA ILE A 296 20.41 -9.53 14.47
C ILE A 296 21.00 -10.84 13.97
N PHE A 297 20.87 -11.09 12.67
CA PHE A 297 21.42 -12.23 11.96
C PHE A 297 22.62 -11.76 11.13
N LYS A 298 23.81 -11.76 11.72
CA LYS A 298 25.05 -11.39 11.01
C LYS A 298 25.57 -12.60 10.24
N LYS A 299 25.63 -12.52 8.91
CA LYS A 299 26.25 -13.58 8.10
C LYS A 299 27.70 -13.82 8.52
N GLN A 300 28.13 -15.07 8.47
CA GLN A 300 29.51 -15.50 8.65
C GLN A 300 30.08 -15.95 7.32
#